data_AF-A0A6A4UCB2-F1
#
_entry.id   AF-A0A6A4UCB2-F1
#
_cell.length_a   1.000
_cell.length_b   1.000
_cell.length_c   1.000
_cell.angle_alpha   90.00
_cell.angle_beta   90.00
_cell.angle_gamma   90.00
#
_symmetry.space_group_name_H-M   'P 1'
#
loop_
_entity.id
_entity.type
_entity.pdbx_description
1 polymer ?
#
loop_
_entity_poly.entity_id
_entity_poly.type
_entity_poly.pdbx_seq_one_letter_code
_entity_poly.pdbx_strand_id
1 'polypeptide(L)'
;MKRKNLLKLLTSILVVIFLSACGSSNVVQNNWRSNEITIDGNYQDWKNNLKLLPDQKISLGFTNDDKFFYMCLVTEDRMKVMQMTRGGFITWFIPSSGSENTFGIKYPLPIKNMPREQMQSLGREMFLQGGLDKIVNMMIEKQNEIQILNSDKYSLSLLPAENKDGIKARLGYIEGKFVYELQVPLAVHDDFAFQIASLPGDNLQVKFETEQVESQAGRGTGPGMMQGGGMRPGGGNMPRFQMPEPLNYSVELKLAEKK
;
A
#
# COMPACT_ATOMS: atom_id res chain seq x y z
N MET A 1 41.12 -24.98 -35.83
CA MET A 1 40.00 -25.83 -35.34
C MET A 1 38.97 -25.99 -36.47
N LYS A 2 38.60 -27.22 -36.88
CA LYS A 2 37.69 -27.43 -38.04
C LYS A 2 36.36 -26.71 -37.79
N ARG A 3 35.77 -26.06 -38.80
CA ARG A 3 34.50 -25.29 -38.73
C ARG A 3 33.36 -26.07 -38.04
N LYS A 4 33.35 -27.40 -38.19
CA LYS A 4 32.41 -28.32 -37.51
C LYS A 4 32.63 -28.42 -36.00
N ASN A 5 33.86 -28.33 -35.52
CA ASN A 5 34.20 -28.36 -34.09
C ASN A 5 33.89 -27.00 -33.43
N LEU A 6 34.07 -25.90 -34.16
CA LEU A 6 33.66 -24.56 -33.72
C LEU A 6 32.12 -24.46 -33.60
N LEU A 7 31.39 -25.03 -34.56
CA LEU A 7 29.93 -25.07 -34.52
C LEU A 7 29.43 -25.89 -33.32
N LYS A 8 29.99 -27.09 -33.08
CA LYS A 8 29.64 -27.92 -31.91
C LYS A 8 29.94 -27.24 -30.57
N LEU A 9 31.04 -26.50 -30.49
CA LEU A 9 31.41 -25.72 -29.31
C LEU A 9 30.41 -24.58 -29.06
N LEU A 10 30.05 -23.84 -30.11
CA LEU A 10 29.04 -22.77 -30.06
C LEU A 10 27.66 -23.30 -29.64
N THR A 11 27.23 -24.46 -30.16
CA THR A 11 25.95 -25.07 -29.77
C THR A 11 25.97 -25.52 -28.30
N SER A 12 27.09 -26.07 -27.82
CA SER A 12 27.22 -26.49 -26.41
C SER A 12 27.23 -25.28 -25.45
N ILE A 13 27.88 -24.18 -25.83
CA ILE A 13 27.87 -22.94 -25.05
C ILE A 13 26.46 -22.33 -25.00
N LEU A 14 25.73 -22.36 -26.12
CA LEU A 14 24.36 -21.84 -26.18
C LEU A 14 23.40 -22.61 -25.24
N VAL A 15 23.53 -23.94 -25.14
CA VAL A 15 22.69 -24.78 -24.25
C VAL A 15 22.96 -24.48 -22.77
N VAL A 16 24.21 -24.19 -22.39
CA VAL A 16 24.57 -23.85 -21.00
C VAL A 16 24.02 -22.47 -20.60
N ILE A 17 23.96 -21.51 -21.53
CA ILE A 17 23.41 -20.17 -21.28
C ILE A 17 21.89 -20.22 -21.06
N PHE A 18 21.15 -21.11 -21.76
CA PHE A 18 19.70 -21.25 -21.57
C PHE A 18 19.30 -21.90 -20.22
N LEU A 19 20.18 -22.67 -19.59
CA LEU A 19 19.91 -23.27 -18.27
C LEU A 19 20.10 -22.29 -17.09
N SER A 20 20.61 -21.09 -17.35
CA SER A 20 20.91 -20.09 -16.30
C SER A 20 19.82 -19.02 -16.14
N ALA A 21 18.71 -19.12 -16.89
CA ALA A 21 17.65 -18.11 -16.93
C ALA A 21 16.41 -18.45 -16.08
N CYS A 22 16.54 -19.32 -15.08
CA CYS A 22 15.58 -19.36 -13.97
C CYS A 22 15.85 -18.14 -13.09
N GLY A 23 15.27 -16.99 -13.46
CA GLY A 23 15.13 -15.88 -12.55
C GLY A 23 14.33 -16.37 -11.36
N SER A 24 14.99 -16.58 -10.22
CA SER A 24 14.30 -16.84 -8.97
C SER A 24 13.41 -15.63 -8.69
N SER A 25 12.11 -15.74 -8.95
CA SER A 25 11.19 -14.84 -8.26
C SER A 25 11.43 -15.12 -6.78
N ASN A 26 11.90 -14.11 -6.05
CA ASN A 26 12.24 -14.26 -4.64
C ASN A 26 10.92 -14.33 -3.86
N VAL A 27 10.26 -15.51 -3.90
CA VAL A 27 9.08 -15.78 -3.10
C VAL A 27 9.48 -15.65 -1.64
N VAL A 28 8.88 -14.69 -0.96
CA VAL A 28 9.13 -14.44 0.46
C VAL A 28 8.40 -15.53 1.24
N GLN A 29 9.17 -16.37 1.94
CA GLN A 29 8.60 -17.33 2.88
C GLN A 29 7.93 -16.56 4.02
N ASN A 30 6.63 -16.80 4.20
CA ASN A 30 5.85 -16.27 5.31
C ASN A 30 6.09 -17.11 6.57
N ASN A 31 6.07 -16.48 7.74
CA ASN A 31 6.18 -17.21 9.01
C ASN A 31 4.80 -17.49 9.59
N TRP A 32 4.60 -18.67 10.18
CA TRP A 32 3.40 -18.96 10.97
C TRP A 32 3.35 -18.04 12.19
N ARG A 33 2.16 -17.52 12.52
CA ARG A 33 1.97 -16.62 13.64
C ARG A 33 2.36 -17.32 14.95
N SER A 34 3.41 -16.81 15.59
CA SER A 34 4.00 -17.38 16.80
C SER A 34 3.77 -16.54 18.05
N ASN A 35 3.28 -15.31 17.87
CA ASN A 35 2.87 -14.39 18.92
C ASN A 35 1.54 -13.74 18.56
N GLU A 36 0.85 -13.25 19.58
CA GLU A 36 -0.30 -12.38 19.34
C GLU A 36 0.16 -11.12 18.60
N ILE A 37 -0.67 -10.70 17.65
CA ILE A 37 -0.56 -9.47 16.86
C ILE A 37 -1.87 -8.76 17.09
N THR A 38 -1.80 -7.57 17.69
CA THR A 38 -2.93 -6.66 17.82
C THR A 38 -2.94 -5.75 16.62
N ILE A 39 -4.12 -5.54 16.02
CA ILE A 39 -4.28 -4.58 14.92
C ILE A 39 -4.68 -3.24 15.56
N ASP A 40 -3.70 -2.43 15.92
CA ASP A 40 -3.86 -1.18 16.70
C ASP A 40 -3.11 0.02 16.09
N GLY A 41 -2.38 -0.17 14.99
CA GLY A 41 -1.54 0.85 14.36
C GLY A 41 -0.16 0.95 15.00
N ASN A 42 0.28 -0.02 15.80
CA ASN A 42 1.58 -0.04 16.44
C ASN A 42 2.43 -1.23 16.00
N TYR A 43 3.52 -0.93 15.28
CA TYR A 43 4.35 -1.95 14.66
C TYR A 43 5.18 -2.81 15.65
N GLN A 44 5.18 -2.52 16.96
CA GLN A 44 6.08 -3.14 17.93
C GLN A 44 5.86 -4.67 18.07
N ASP A 45 4.63 -5.15 17.89
CA ASP A 45 4.31 -6.58 17.93
C ASP A 45 4.94 -7.37 16.77
N TRP A 46 5.35 -6.68 15.69
CA TRP A 46 5.91 -7.28 14.50
C TRP A 46 7.40 -7.61 14.63
N LYS A 47 8.12 -6.98 15.56
CA LYS A 47 9.53 -7.27 15.90
C LYS A 47 10.40 -7.58 14.66
N ASN A 48 10.92 -8.81 14.56
CA ASN A 48 11.81 -9.27 13.49
C ASN A 48 11.08 -9.71 12.22
N ASN A 49 9.76 -9.65 12.16
CA ASN A 49 8.98 -10.01 10.97
C ASN A 49 8.92 -8.87 9.94
N LEU A 50 9.33 -7.64 10.29
CA LEU A 50 9.45 -6.53 9.35
C LEU A 50 10.72 -6.65 8.50
N LYS A 51 10.56 -6.73 7.18
CA LYS A 51 11.64 -6.69 6.20
C LYS A 51 11.68 -5.32 5.54
N LEU A 52 12.82 -4.65 5.66
CA LEU A 52 13.06 -3.38 4.99
C LEU A 52 13.20 -3.61 3.48
N LEU A 53 12.52 -2.77 2.70
CA LEU A 53 12.65 -2.66 1.26
C LEU A 53 13.24 -1.28 0.93
N PRO A 54 14.58 -1.15 0.86
CA PRO A 54 15.25 0.15 0.77
C PRO A 54 14.80 0.98 -0.43
N ASP A 55 14.67 0.35 -1.61
CA ASP A 55 14.26 1.02 -2.85
C ASP A 55 12.84 1.59 -2.75
N GLN A 56 11.98 0.92 -1.98
CA GLN A 56 10.61 1.33 -1.73
C GLN A 56 10.49 2.21 -0.49
N LYS A 57 11.55 2.34 0.34
CA LYS A 57 11.51 3.08 1.62
C LYS A 57 10.34 2.70 2.52
N ILE A 58 9.97 1.41 2.50
CA ILE A 58 8.96 0.83 3.36
C ILE A 58 9.55 -0.41 4.04
N SER A 59 9.01 -0.77 5.20
CA SER A 59 9.20 -2.10 5.79
C SER A 59 7.88 -2.85 5.74
N LEU A 60 7.93 -4.13 5.39
CA LEU A 60 6.77 -5.00 5.30
C LEU A 60 6.90 -6.20 6.22
N GLY A 61 5.86 -6.48 6.98
CA GLY A 61 5.71 -7.69 7.78
C GLY A 61 4.51 -8.48 7.30
N PHE A 62 4.66 -9.79 7.25
CA PHE A 62 3.59 -10.72 6.92
C PHE A 62 3.62 -11.88 7.90
N THR A 63 2.43 -12.39 8.25
CA THR A 63 2.27 -13.68 8.93
C THR A 63 0.87 -14.21 8.66
N ASN A 64 0.63 -15.48 8.95
CA ASN A 64 -0.72 -16.05 8.95
C ASN A 64 -0.87 -17.08 10.06
N ASP A 65 -2.11 -17.31 10.46
CA ASP A 65 -2.51 -18.47 11.25
C ASP A 65 -3.46 -19.36 10.43
N ASP A 66 -4.28 -20.17 11.11
CA ASP A 66 -5.23 -21.07 10.48
C ASP A 66 -6.50 -20.37 9.97
N LYS A 67 -6.67 -19.07 10.25
CA LYS A 67 -7.88 -18.31 9.88
C LYS A 67 -7.58 -17.02 9.15
N PHE A 68 -6.50 -16.34 9.50
CA PHE A 68 -6.25 -14.97 9.05
C PHE A 68 -4.84 -14.81 8.47
N PHE A 69 -4.77 -13.96 7.45
CA PHE A 69 -3.55 -13.33 7.00
C PHE A 69 -3.41 -11.98 7.71
N TYR A 70 -2.18 -11.66 8.12
CA TYR A 70 -1.83 -10.42 8.78
C TYR A 70 -0.73 -9.73 7.99
N MET A 71 -0.80 -8.41 7.95
CA MET A 71 0.21 -7.56 7.34
C MET A 71 0.46 -6.29 8.14
N CYS A 72 1.70 -5.83 8.12
CA CYS A 72 2.08 -4.49 8.56
C CYS A 72 2.97 -3.82 7.51
N LEU A 73 2.67 -2.56 7.21
CA LEU A 73 3.50 -1.68 6.43
C LEU A 73 3.94 -0.51 7.32
N VAL A 74 5.25 -0.25 7.33
CA VAL A 74 5.83 0.89 8.05
C VAL A 74 6.63 1.77 7.09
N THR A 75 6.47 3.08 7.18
CA THR A 75 7.33 4.04 6.47
C THR A 75 7.52 5.33 7.24
N GLU A 76 8.71 5.90 7.13
CA GLU A 76 9.06 7.25 7.59
C GLU A 76 9.24 8.23 6.43
N ASP A 77 9.05 7.77 5.19
CA ASP A 77 9.16 8.62 4.01
C ASP A 77 7.94 9.56 3.94
N ARG A 78 8.17 10.83 4.27
CA ARG A 78 7.13 11.87 4.34
C ARG A 78 6.28 11.97 3.07
N MET A 79 6.86 11.73 1.89
CA MET A 79 6.13 11.80 0.63
C MET A 79 5.16 10.63 0.51
N LYS A 80 5.57 9.43 0.91
CA LYS A 80 4.71 8.25 0.96
C LYS A 80 3.61 8.38 2.02
N VAL A 81 3.96 8.87 3.21
CA VAL A 81 2.97 9.14 4.26
C VAL A 81 1.86 10.04 3.70
N MET A 82 2.22 11.18 3.12
CA MET A 82 1.25 12.12 2.54
C MET A 82 0.47 11.53 1.37
N GLN A 83 1.13 10.75 0.51
CA GLN A 83 0.50 10.09 -0.62
C GLN A 83 -0.58 9.09 -0.15
N MET A 84 -0.26 8.24 0.82
CA MET A 84 -1.20 7.26 1.37
C MET A 84 -2.32 7.95 2.13
N THR A 85 -2.03 8.85 3.07
CA THR A 85 -3.08 9.45 3.92
C THR A 85 -4.02 10.38 3.16
N ARG A 86 -3.58 10.99 2.06
CA ARG A 86 -4.40 11.91 1.25
C ARG A 86 -5.03 11.24 0.05
N GLY A 87 -4.25 10.47 -0.71
CA GLY A 87 -4.67 9.81 -1.95
C GLY A 87 -5.31 8.45 -1.75
N GLY A 88 -5.21 7.91 -0.54
CA GLY A 88 -5.63 6.57 -0.24
C GLY A 88 -4.62 5.52 -0.69
N PHE A 89 -4.85 4.31 -0.23
CA PHE A 89 -3.94 3.18 -0.42
C PHE A 89 -4.74 1.90 -0.61
N ILE A 90 -4.35 1.06 -1.56
CA ILE A 90 -5.02 -0.19 -1.89
C ILE A 90 -4.03 -1.34 -1.67
N THR A 91 -4.48 -2.33 -0.89
CA THR A 91 -3.83 -3.64 -0.79
C THR A 91 -4.63 -4.64 -1.60
N TRP A 92 -4.02 -5.19 -2.63
CA TRP A 92 -4.59 -6.22 -3.50
C TRP A 92 -4.10 -7.59 -3.08
N PHE A 93 -5.01 -8.55 -3.05
CA PHE A 93 -4.72 -9.96 -2.80
C PHE A 93 -4.97 -10.74 -4.08
N ILE A 94 -3.89 -11.26 -4.68
CA ILE A 94 -3.94 -12.04 -5.91
C ILE A 94 -3.58 -13.49 -5.57
N PRO A 95 -4.58 -14.37 -5.38
CA PRO A 95 -4.34 -15.76 -5.03
C PRO A 95 -3.76 -16.54 -6.23
N SER A 96 -3.06 -17.64 -5.94
CA SER A 96 -2.53 -18.54 -6.98
C SER A 96 -3.61 -19.19 -7.85
N SER A 97 -4.87 -19.22 -7.37
CA SER A 97 -6.01 -19.75 -8.10
C SER A 97 -6.40 -18.93 -9.33
N GLY A 98 -6.05 -17.64 -9.38
CA GLY A 98 -6.28 -16.79 -10.55
C GLY A 98 -6.65 -15.34 -10.21
N SER A 99 -6.56 -14.47 -11.22
CA SER A 99 -6.86 -13.04 -11.08
C SER A 99 -8.35 -12.74 -10.86
N GLU A 100 -9.24 -13.64 -11.27
CA GLU A 100 -10.69 -13.54 -11.08
C GLU A 100 -11.11 -13.55 -9.61
N ASN A 101 -10.30 -14.16 -8.75
CA ASN A 101 -10.50 -14.17 -7.30
C ASN A 101 -9.74 -13.03 -6.59
N THR A 102 -9.20 -12.07 -7.36
CA THR A 102 -8.54 -10.90 -6.80
C THR A 102 -9.55 -9.95 -6.20
N PHE A 103 -9.28 -9.51 -4.97
CA PHE A 103 -9.98 -8.37 -4.39
C PHE A 103 -8.99 -7.44 -3.70
N GLY A 104 -9.41 -6.20 -3.56
CA GLY A 104 -8.63 -5.12 -2.95
C GLY A 104 -9.30 -4.57 -1.71
N ILE A 105 -8.49 -4.16 -0.75
CA ILE A 105 -8.93 -3.37 0.40
C ILE A 105 -8.28 -1.99 0.27
N LYS A 106 -9.13 -0.96 0.16
CA LYS A 106 -8.69 0.44 0.13
C LYS A 106 -8.81 1.06 1.52
N TYR A 107 -7.67 1.41 2.09
CA TYR A 107 -7.53 2.03 3.39
C TYR A 107 -6.13 2.63 3.57
N PRO A 108 -5.98 3.91 3.98
CA PRO A 108 -7.04 4.90 4.18
C PRO A 108 -7.82 5.22 2.90
N LEU A 109 -9.00 5.78 3.08
CA LEU A 109 -9.80 6.34 1.99
C LEU A 109 -9.33 7.77 1.67
N PRO A 110 -9.41 8.19 0.39
CA PRO A 110 -9.04 9.53 -0.01
C PRO A 110 -9.94 10.55 0.70
N ILE A 111 -9.34 11.59 1.29
CA ILE A 111 -10.12 12.64 1.95
C ILE A 111 -10.75 13.52 0.88
N LYS A 112 -12.05 13.27 0.62
CA LYS A 112 -12.85 14.07 -0.31
C LYS A 112 -13.45 15.28 0.42
N ASN A 113 -13.60 16.39 -0.29
CA ASN A 113 -14.38 17.56 0.16
C ASN A 113 -13.90 18.22 1.46
N MET A 114 -12.58 18.37 1.65
CA MET A 114 -12.07 19.17 2.75
C MET A 114 -12.47 20.65 2.59
N PRO A 115 -13.12 21.28 3.58
CA PRO A 115 -13.46 22.70 3.53
C PRO A 115 -12.23 23.57 3.25
N ARG A 116 -12.40 24.63 2.47
CA ARG A 116 -11.30 25.51 2.04
C ARG A 116 -10.55 26.12 3.24
N GLU A 117 -11.27 26.49 4.29
CA GLU A 117 -10.68 27.02 5.53
C GLU A 117 -9.77 25.99 6.22
N GLN A 118 -10.22 24.74 6.29
CA GLN A 118 -9.41 23.63 6.81
C GLN A 118 -8.19 23.38 5.92
N MET A 119 -8.34 23.44 4.60
CA MET A 119 -7.20 23.30 3.69
C MET A 119 -6.17 24.44 3.88
N GLN A 120 -6.62 25.67 4.11
CA GLN A 120 -5.74 26.80 4.42
C GLN A 120 -5.06 26.66 5.79
N SER A 121 -5.78 26.16 6.80
CA SER A 121 -5.20 25.94 8.13
C SER A 121 -4.12 24.86 8.07
N LEU A 122 -4.36 23.75 7.39
CA LEU A 122 -3.34 22.70 7.16
C LEU A 122 -2.14 23.24 6.39
N GLY A 123 -2.38 24.08 5.39
CA GLY A 123 -1.31 24.73 4.64
C GLY A 123 -0.41 25.58 5.54
N ARG A 124 -0.97 26.34 6.48
CA ARG A 124 -0.18 27.09 7.47
C ARG A 124 0.52 26.15 8.46
N GLU A 125 -0.19 25.15 8.96
CA GLU A 125 0.31 24.22 9.96
C GLU A 125 1.48 23.39 9.45
N MET A 126 1.51 23.05 8.16
CA MET A 126 2.59 22.30 7.51
C MET A 126 3.97 22.94 7.66
N PHE A 127 4.04 24.27 7.75
CA PHE A 127 5.30 25.01 7.89
C PHE A 127 5.73 25.21 9.36
N LEU A 128 4.90 24.80 10.32
CA LEU A 128 5.24 24.84 11.74
C LEU A 128 6.05 23.60 12.15
N GLN A 129 6.85 23.74 13.21
CA GLN A 129 7.56 22.61 13.80
C GLN A 129 6.55 21.56 14.29
N GLY A 130 6.74 20.29 13.90
CA GLY A 130 5.79 19.20 14.18
C GLY A 130 4.45 19.29 13.43
N GLY A 131 4.35 20.21 12.45
CA GLY A 131 3.13 20.42 11.67
C GLY A 131 2.68 19.19 10.89
N LEU A 132 3.64 18.46 10.29
CA LEU A 132 3.36 17.23 9.55
C LEU A 132 2.69 16.19 10.46
N ASP A 133 3.24 15.97 11.64
CA ASP A 133 2.75 14.98 12.59
C ASP A 133 1.30 15.26 13.00
N LYS A 134 0.98 16.52 13.28
CA LYS A 134 -0.40 16.96 13.57
C LYS A 134 -1.33 16.70 12.39
N ILE A 135 -0.90 17.06 11.18
CA ILE A 135 -1.66 16.89 9.96
C ILE A 135 -1.93 15.40 9.69
N VAL A 136 -0.92 14.54 9.86
CA VAL A 136 -1.05 13.09 9.65
C VAL A 136 -1.98 12.46 10.69
N ASN A 137 -1.79 12.78 11.97
CA ASN A 137 -2.66 12.29 13.04
C ASN A 137 -4.13 12.68 12.80
N MET A 138 -4.39 13.95 12.49
CA MET A 138 -5.75 14.41 12.14
C MET A 138 -6.34 13.69 10.93
N MET A 139 -5.51 13.36 9.92
CA MET A 139 -5.98 12.60 8.76
C MET A 139 -6.33 11.16 9.14
N ILE A 140 -5.51 10.51 9.97
CA ILE A 140 -5.70 9.13 10.43
C ILE A 140 -6.92 8.99 11.34
N GLU A 141 -7.14 9.93 12.26
CA GLU A 141 -8.27 9.91 13.21
C GLU A 141 -9.64 9.87 12.52
N LYS A 142 -9.73 10.35 11.28
CA LYS A 142 -10.96 10.35 10.48
C LYS A 142 -11.20 9.05 9.71
N GLN A 143 -10.30 8.08 9.77
CA GLN A 143 -10.32 6.87 8.95
C GLN A 143 -10.92 5.69 9.72
N ASN A 144 -12.24 5.54 9.62
CA ASN A 144 -13.01 4.51 10.31
C ASN A 144 -13.65 3.48 9.36
N GLU A 145 -13.49 3.66 8.05
CA GLU A 145 -14.10 2.82 7.02
C GLU A 145 -13.04 2.31 6.03
N ILE A 146 -13.30 1.14 5.48
CA ILE A 146 -12.55 0.51 4.40
C ILE A 146 -13.48 0.33 3.20
N GLN A 147 -12.90 0.36 2.01
CA GLN A 147 -13.63 0.05 0.79
C GLN A 147 -13.11 -1.24 0.18
N ILE A 148 -14.01 -2.18 -0.07
CA ILE A 148 -13.71 -3.44 -0.74
C ILE A 148 -13.87 -3.26 -2.25
N LEU A 149 -12.87 -3.69 -3.00
CA LEU A 149 -12.78 -3.54 -4.45
C LEU A 149 -12.68 -4.91 -5.13
N ASN A 150 -13.29 -5.06 -6.32
CA ASN A 150 -12.95 -6.16 -7.22
C ASN A 150 -11.69 -5.85 -8.04
N SER A 151 -11.24 -6.81 -8.86
CA SER A 151 -10.08 -6.66 -9.77
C SER A 151 -10.13 -5.44 -10.69
N ASP A 152 -11.33 -4.99 -11.07
CA ASP A 152 -11.55 -3.81 -11.93
C ASP A 152 -11.61 -2.49 -11.15
N LYS A 153 -11.29 -2.50 -9.85
CA LYS A 153 -11.42 -1.37 -8.92
C LYS A 153 -12.85 -0.89 -8.71
N TYR A 154 -13.84 -1.71 -9.05
CA TYR A 154 -15.23 -1.43 -8.73
C TYR A 154 -15.48 -1.66 -7.24
N SER A 155 -16.18 -0.71 -6.61
CA SER A 155 -16.52 -0.77 -5.18
C SER A 155 -17.60 -1.81 -4.94
N LEU A 156 -17.25 -2.89 -4.26
CA LEU A 156 -18.19 -3.93 -3.85
C LEU A 156 -18.92 -3.56 -2.55
N SER A 157 -18.19 -2.97 -1.59
CA SER A 157 -18.75 -2.60 -0.29
C SER A 157 -17.95 -1.49 0.40
N LEU A 158 -18.61 -0.76 1.29
CA LEU A 158 -18.00 0.16 2.26
C LEU A 158 -18.32 -0.40 3.65
N LEU A 159 -17.28 -0.72 4.43
CA LEU A 159 -17.41 -1.38 5.72
C LEU A 159 -16.67 -0.58 6.80
N PRO A 160 -17.07 -0.71 8.08
CA PRO A 160 -16.21 -0.27 9.18
C PRO A 160 -14.83 -0.94 9.09
N ALA A 161 -13.77 -0.21 9.48
CA ALA A 161 -12.39 -0.69 9.43
C ALA A 161 -12.14 -1.88 10.37
N GLU A 162 -13.03 -2.11 11.33
CA GLU A 162 -13.14 -3.36 12.08
C GLU A 162 -14.59 -3.81 11.99
N ASN A 163 -14.82 -4.98 11.39
CA ASN A 163 -16.16 -5.43 11.04
C ASN A 163 -16.37 -6.93 11.31
N LYS A 164 -17.63 -7.37 11.14
CA LYS A 164 -18.06 -8.75 11.37
C LYS A 164 -17.53 -9.75 10.33
N ASP A 165 -17.02 -9.28 9.19
CA ASP A 165 -16.39 -10.12 8.16
C ASP A 165 -14.93 -10.45 8.50
N GLY A 166 -14.50 -10.23 9.75
CA GLY A 166 -13.17 -10.61 10.23
C GLY A 166 -12.03 -9.72 9.74
N ILE A 167 -12.35 -8.69 8.94
CA ILE A 167 -11.37 -7.70 8.48
C ILE A 167 -11.16 -6.65 9.58
N LYS A 168 -9.89 -6.42 9.90
CA LYS A 168 -9.45 -5.32 10.77
C LYS A 168 -8.35 -4.54 10.07
N ALA A 169 -8.50 -3.22 10.03
CA ALA A 169 -7.51 -2.31 9.50
C ALA A 169 -7.29 -1.17 10.48
N ARG A 170 -6.03 -0.82 10.74
CA ARG A 170 -5.67 0.32 11.59
C ARG A 170 -4.50 1.09 11.01
N LEU A 171 -4.49 2.38 11.28
CA LEU A 171 -3.40 3.28 10.98
C LEU A 171 -2.83 3.83 12.28
N GLY A 172 -1.53 4.03 12.30
CA GLY A 172 -0.84 4.74 13.38
C GLY A 172 0.21 5.69 12.84
N TYR A 173 0.55 6.70 13.65
CA TYR A 173 1.67 7.58 13.38
C TYR A 173 2.44 7.86 14.67
N ILE A 174 3.54 7.12 14.85
CA ILE A 174 4.31 7.10 16.09
C ILE A 174 5.76 7.43 15.75
N GLU A 175 6.33 8.44 16.41
CA GLU A 175 7.73 8.86 16.22
C GLU A 175 8.11 9.10 14.75
N GLY A 176 7.20 9.72 13.98
CA GLY A 176 7.44 10.03 12.57
C GLY A 176 7.20 8.87 11.60
N LYS A 177 6.88 7.67 12.10
CA LYS A 177 6.60 6.46 11.31
C LYS A 177 5.10 6.27 11.14
N PHE A 178 4.67 6.20 9.90
CA PHE A 178 3.35 5.73 9.53
C PHE A 178 3.30 4.21 9.58
N VAL A 179 2.26 3.69 10.20
CA VAL A 179 1.99 2.27 10.35
C VAL A 179 0.63 1.99 9.74
N TYR A 180 0.55 0.97 8.89
CA TYR A 180 -0.69 0.42 8.39
C TYR A 180 -0.72 -1.06 8.69
N GLU A 181 -1.71 -1.49 9.46
CA GLU A 181 -1.91 -2.89 9.83
C GLU A 181 -3.22 -3.40 9.26
N LEU A 182 -3.21 -4.67 8.88
CA LEU A 182 -4.34 -5.32 8.28
C LEU A 182 -4.41 -6.79 8.70
N GLN A 183 -5.60 -7.22 9.08
CA GLN A 183 -6.01 -8.60 9.24
C GLN A 183 -7.12 -8.89 8.24
N VAL A 184 -7.01 -10.01 7.52
CA VAL A 184 -7.99 -10.45 6.51
C VAL A 184 -8.19 -11.96 6.63
N PRO A 185 -9.44 -12.47 6.55
CA PRO A 185 -9.67 -13.91 6.55
C PRO A 185 -9.05 -14.61 5.33
N LEU A 186 -8.55 -15.83 5.56
CA LEU A 186 -8.22 -16.82 4.54
C LEU A 186 -9.45 -17.69 4.22
N ALA A 187 -9.47 -18.33 3.05
CA ALA A 187 -10.56 -19.16 2.55
C ALA A 187 -10.68 -20.54 3.24
N VAL A 188 -10.62 -20.56 4.56
CA VAL A 188 -10.64 -21.77 5.39
C VAL A 188 -12.05 -22.08 5.93
N HIS A 189 -12.93 -21.08 5.99
CA HIS A 189 -14.29 -21.19 6.54
C HIS A 189 -15.28 -20.34 5.73
N ASP A 190 -16.57 -20.69 5.74
CA ASP A 190 -17.61 -19.94 5.00
C ASP A 190 -18.22 -18.76 5.81
N ASP A 191 -17.60 -18.41 6.94
CA ASP A 191 -18.17 -17.48 7.92
C ASP A 191 -18.07 -16.00 7.52
N PHE A 192 -17.22 -15.66 6.54
CA PHE A 192 -16.92 -14.28 6.15
C PHE A 192 -17.28 -14.01 4.69
N ALA A 193 -17.89 -12.85 4.41
CA ALA A 193 -18.25 -12.50 3.03
C ALA A 193 -17.04 -12.15 2.14
N PHE A 194 -15.95 -11.70 2.74
CA PHE A 194 -14.74 -11.25 2.05
C PHE A 194 -13.51 -11.99 2.60
N GLN A 195 -12.88 -12.80 1.75
CA GLN A 195 -11.78 -13.68 2.13
C GLN A 195 -10.74 -13.74 1.01
N ILE A 196 -9.48 -13.92 1.39
CA ILE A 196 -8.43 -14.25 0.44
C ILE A 196 -8.65 -15.70 0.02
N ALA A 197 -8.87 -15.93 -1.27
CA ALA A 197 -9.06 -17.26 -1.86
C ALA A 197 -7.75 -18.07 -1.88
N SER A 198 -7.16 -18.28 -0.71
CA SER A 198 -5.93 -19.00 -0.45
C SER A 198 -6.01 -19.67 0.91
N LEU A 199 -5.37 -20.84 1.01
CA LEU A 199 -5.20 -21.63 2.23
C LEU A 199 -3.77 -21.48 2.76
N PRO A 200 -3.54 -21.81 4.06
CA PRO A 200 -2.18 -22.01 4.56
C PRO A 200 -1.36 -22.93 3.65
N GLY A 201 -0.15 -22.51 3.27
CA GLY A 201 0.73 -23.21 2.33
C GLY A 201 0.66 -22.73 0.87
N ASP A 202 -0.41 -22.03 0.48
CA ASP A 202 -0.58 -21.52 -0.88
C ASP A 202 0.34 -20.33 -1.18
N ASN A 203 0.58 -20.12 -2.48
CA ASN A 203 1.19 -18.89 -2.95
C ASN A 203 0.15 -17.76 -3.00
N LEU A 204 0.55 -16.58 -2.55
CA LEU A 204 -0.26 -15.36 -2.56
C LEU A 204 0.61 -14.21 -3.04
N GLN A 205 0.15 -13.46 -4.05
CA GLN A 205 0.76 -12.19 -4.38
C GLN A 205 0.00 -11.06 -3.67
N VAL A 206 0.74 -10.20 -2.96
CA VAL A 206 0.21 -8.98 -2.34
C VAL A 206 0.75 -7.79 -3.11
N LYS A 207 -0.15 -6.96 -3.64
CA LYS A 207 0.21 -5.74 -4.36
C LYS A 207 -0.27 -4.50 -3.63
N PHE A 208 0.60 -3.51 -3.55
CA PHE A 208 0.39 -2.22 -2.93
C PHE A 208 0.26 -1.14 -3.98
N GLU A 209 -0.79 -0.34 -3.88
CA GLU A 209 -1.08 0.70 -4.86
C GLU A 209 -1.57 1.98 -4.18
N THR A 210 -0.89 3.11 -4.41
CA THR A 210 -1.46 4.43 -4.10
C THR A 210 -2.09 5.03 -5.33
N GLU A 211 -3.25 5.65 -5.18
CA GLU A 211 -3.86 6.37 -6.29
C GLU A 211 -3.21 7.74 -6.47
N GLN A 212 -3.13 8.20 -7.73
CA GLN A 212 -2.79 9.59 -7.98
C GLN A 212 -3.95 10.47 -7.52
N VAL A 213 -3.64 11.40 -6.62
CA VAL A 213 -4.55 12.50 -6.34
C VAL A 213 -4.61 13.35 -7.59
N GLU A 214 -5.71 13.28 -8.34
CA GLU A 214 -5.97 14.24 -9.40
C GLU A 214 -5.89 15.64 -8.77
N SER A 215 -4.89 16.41 -9.18
CA SER A 215 -4.82 17.80 -8.78
C SER A 215 -6.02 18.50 -9.39
N GLN A 216 -7.00 18.88 -8.58
CA GLN A 216 -7.93 19.96 -8.93
C GLN A 216 -7.19 21.32 -8.98
N ALA A 217 -6.04 21.37 -9.63
CA ALA A 217 -5.39 22.58 -10.05
C ALA A 217 -5.82 22.81 -11.51
N GLY A 218 -6.95 23.50 -11.72
CA GLY A 218 -7.25 24.02 -13.07
C GLY A 218 -8.69 24.09 -13.56
N ARG A 219 -9.74 23.85 -12.76
CA ARG A 219 -11.11 24.24 -13.15
C ARG A 219 -11.53 25.55 -12.50
N GLY A 220 -10.75 26.59 -12.83
CA GLY A 220 -11.09 27.99 -12.61
C GLY A 220 -11.39 28.67 -13.94
N THR A 221 -12.28 28.11 -14.75
CA THR A 221 -12.83 28.77 -15.94
C THR A 221 -14.25 29.22 -15.63
N GLY A 222 -14.36 30.39 -14.99
CA GLY A 222 -15.59 31.16 -14.91
C GLY A 222 -15.31 32.57 -15.43
N PRO A 223 -15.82 32.97 -16.61
CA PRO A 223 -15.70 34.34 -17.08
C PRO A 223 -16.73 35.20 -16.35
N GLY A 224 -16.32 35.96 -15.34
CA GLY A 224 -17.17 36.98 -14.71
C GLY A 224 -16.72 37.39 -13.32
N MET A 225 -16.84 38.69 -13.04
CA MET A 225 -16.55 39.43 -11.79
C MET A 225 -15.10 39.95 -11.69
N MET A 226 -14.77 41.14 -12.21
CA MET A 226 -14.86 42.47 -11.54
C MET A 226 -14.23 42.46 -10.14
N GLN A 227 -13.10 43.15 -9.94
CA GLN A 227 -12.96 44.59 -9.63
C GLN A 227 -12.56 44.73 -8.16
N GLY A 228 -11.35 45.23 -7.91
CA GLY A 228 -10.87 45.49 -6.54
C GLY A 228 -9.35 45.51 -6.49
N GLY A 229 -8.77 46.71 -6.51
CA GLY A 229 -7.33 46.92 -6.36
C GLY A 229 -6.83 46.45 -4.99
N GLY A 230 -5.67 45.81 -4.98
CA GLY A 230 -4.99 45.39 -3.76
C GLY A 230 -3.80 44.50 -4.11
N MET A 231 -2.60 45.02 -3.82
CA MET A 231 -1.28 44.38 -3.84
C MET A 231 -1.24 42.88 -4.17
N ARG A 232 -0.56 42.53 -5.27
CA ARG A 232 0.01 41.19 -5.48
C ARG A 232 1.31 41.08 -4.66
N PRO A 233 1.41 40.26 -3.60
CA PRO A 233 2.70 39.92 -3.05
C PRO A 233 3.38 38.91 -3.98
N GLY A 234 4.58 39.29 -4.44
CA GLY A 234 5.66 38.42 -4.87
C GLY A 234 5.30 37.11 -5.57
N GLY A 235 5.48 37.09 -6.88
CA GLY A 235 5.74 35.87 -7.64
C GLY A 235 7.05 35.23 -7.18
N GLY A 236 7.03 34.60 -6.01
CA GLY A 236 8.03 33.64 -5.61
C GLY A 236 7.84 32.40 -6.47
N ASN A 237 8.91 32.00 -7.15
CA ASN A 237 9.01 30.73 -7.85
C ASN A 237 8.87 29.61 -6.80
N MET A 238 7.62 29.28 -6.43
CA MET A 238 7.33 28.15 -5.54
C MET A 238 7.98 26.93 -6.20
N PRO A 239 8.94 26.25 -5.55
CA PRO A 239 9.52 25.04 -6.11
C PRO A 239 8.35 24.12 -6.47
N ARG A 240 8.30 23.74 -7.74
CA ARG A 240 7.27 22.84 -8.26
C ARG A 240 7.36 21.58 -7.41
N PHE A 241 6.43 21.41 -6.46
CA PHE A 241 6.35 20.21 -5.64
C PHE A 241 6.18 19.05 -6.62
N GLN A 242 7.25 18.29 -6.86
CA GLN A 242 7.19 17.12 -7.69
C GLN A 242 6.36 16.10 -6.92
N MET A 243 5.20 15.74 -7.48
CA MET A 243 4.41 14.68 -6.87
C MET A 243 5.23 13.41 -6.89
N PRO A 244 5.28 12.66 -5.77
CA PRO A 244 6.02 11.43 -5.71
C PRO A 244 5.36 10.42 -6.66
N GLU A 245 6.19 9.57 -7.28
CA GLU A 245 5.67 8.46 -8.07
C GLU A 245 4.73 7.61 -7.20
N PRO A 246 3.59 7.17 -7.75
CA PRO A 246 2.70 6.21 -7.08
C PRO A 246 3.48 5.00 -6.58
N LEU A 247 3.24 4.60 -5.33
CA LEU A 247 3.62 3.27 -4.90
C LEU A 247 2.85 2.26 -5.74
N ASN A 248 3.57 1.42 -6.47
CA ASN A 248 3.04 0.29 -7.22
C ASN A 248 4.06 -0.85 -7.10
N TYR A 249 3.85 -1.71 -6.11
CA TYR A 249 4.82 -2.73 -5.74
C TYR A 249 4.11 -4.03 -5.37
N SER A 250 4.65 -5.15 -5.82
CA SER A 250 4.11 -6.49 -5.55
C SER A 250 5.14 -7.36 -4.85
N VAL A 251 4.67 -8.19 -3.93
CA VAL A 251 5.45 -9.24 -3.25
C VAL A 251 4.76 -10.57 -3.49
N GLU A 252 5.53 -11.58 -3.92
CA GLU A 252 5.08 -12.97 -3.92
C GLU A 252 5.41 -13.61 -2.57
N LEU A 253 4.40 -14.19 -1.93
CA LEU A 253 4.49 -14.86 -0.64
C LEU A 253 4.16 -16.34 -0.81
N LYS A 254 4.82 -17.20 -0.04
CA LYS A 254 4.27 -18.53 0.29
C LYS A 254 3.70 -18.47 1.70
N LEU A 255 2.39 -18.67 1.85
CA LEU A 255 1.72 -18.70 3.15
C LEU A 255 2.28 -19.83 4.00
N ALA A 256 2.43 -19.59 5.29
CA ALA A 256 2.96 -20.59 6.21
C ALA A 256 1.95 -21.73 6.37
N GLU A 257 2.46 -22.96 6.37
CA GLU A 257 1.66 -24.15 6.64
C GLU A 257 1.25 -24.23 8.11
N LYS A 258 0.10 -24.86 8.35
CA LYS A 258 -0.39 -25.13 9.70
C LYS A 258 0.59 -26.00 10.46
N LYS A 259 1.04 -25.50 11.62
CA LYS A 259 1.80 -26.27 12.60
C LYS A 259 0.91 -27.21 13.40
#